data_AF-A0A7W1CVK9-F1
#
_entry.id   AF-A0A7W1CVK9-F1
#
_cell.length_a   1.000
_cell.length_b   1.000
_cell.length_c   1.000
_cell.angle_alpha   90.00
_cell.angle_beta   90.00
_cell.angle_gamma   90.00
#
_symmetry.space_group_name_H-M   'P 1'
#
loop_
_entity.id
_entity.type
_entity.pdbx_description
1 polymer ?
#
loop_
_entity_poly.entity_id
_entity_poly.type
_entity_poly.pdbx_seq_one_letter_code
_entity_poly.pdbx_strand_id
1 'polypeptide(L)'
;MKSHSILRRRLFALGGGILFLALSGFAFGAGRMQVAPSYQHDVSRPLRELAAGDRFPQRQEREAAENPKIPNAHIDSPDPVVDRGSFLRMLAPSIPEPLLNFDGIAFPGVGCNCAPPDTNGAVGLTQYVQMVNEAYQVFDKTTGASILGPNSIVSLWSGFGGACQNGGGGDPVVLYDQLADRWVISQFASADGGAPMTDECVAVSTSGDATGSYYRYGFHLGSNFYDYPHLSVWPDAYYMSMNVFNAAGTAYLGPQPFA
;
A
#
# COMPACT_ATOMS: atom_id res chain seq x y z
N MET A 1 -33.91 17.56 -20.95
CA MET A 1 -35.08 16.74 -21.36
C MET A 1 -34.87 15.33 -20.86
N LYS A 2 -35.78 14.84 -20.01
CA LYS A 2 -35.78 13.48 -19.46
C LYS A 2 -35.92 12.46 -20.59
N SER A 3 -35.19 11.35 -20.51
CA SER A 3 -35.65 10.10 -21.11
C SER A 3 -35.20 8.92 -20.25
N HIS A 4 -36.16 8.33 -19.54
CA HIS A 4 -36.09 7.01 -18.94
C HIS A 4 -36.78 6.02 -19.89
N SER A 5 -36.17 4.85 -20.10
CA SER A 5 -36.86 3.59 -20.41
C SER A 5 -35.89 2.44 -20.11
N ILE A 6 -35.99 1.76 -18.96
CA ILE A 6 -36.89 0.63 -18.62
C ILE A 6 -36.60 -0.62 -19.45
N LEU A 7 -36.09 -1.67 -18.80
CA LEU A 7 -36.50 -3.05 -19.08
C LEU A 7 -36.94 -3.73 -17.77
N ARG A 8 -38.26 -3.90 -17.64
CA ARG A 8 -38.92 -4.67 -16.58
C ARG A 8 -38.83 -6.16 -16.91
N ARG A 9 -38.57 -7.01 -15.92
CA ARG A 9 -39.17 -8.34 -15.84
C ARG A 9 -40.13 -8.38 -14.67
N ARG A 10 -41.41 -8.65 -14.99
CA ARG A 10 -42.51 -8.90 -14.05
C ARG A 10 -42.39 -10.33 -13.55
N LEU A 11 -42.62 -10.55 -12.26
CA LEU A 11 -43.23 -11.78 -11.77
C LEU A 11 -44.24 -11.38 -10.68
N PHE A 12 -45.50 -11.73 -10.87
CA PHE A 12 -46.56 -11.65 -9.86
C PHE A 12 -46.76 -13.07 -9.32
N ALA A 13 -46.76 -13.22 -8.00
CA ALA A 13 -47.54 -14.23 -7.29
C ALA A 13 -47.83 -13.73 -5.87
N LEU A 14 -49.11 -13.78 -5.49
CA LEU A 14 -49.66 -13.41 -4.18
C LEU A 14 -49.37 -14.47 -3.12
N GLY A 15 -49.15 -14.03 -1.88
CA GLY A 15 -49.19 -14.90 -0.69
C GLY A 15 -48.63 -14.19 0.54
N GLY A 16 -49.51 -13.83 1.48
CA GLY A 16 -49.14 -13.14 2.72
C GLY A 16 -48.33 -14.02 3.69
N GLY A 17 -47.47 -13.38 4.48
CA GLY A 17 -46.74 -14.03 5.57
C GLY A 17 -45.57 -13.21 6.10
N ILE A 18 -45.75 -12.65 7.29
CA ILE A 18 -44.76 -12.32 8.34
C ILE A 18 -43.45 -11.65 7.87
N LEU A 19 -43.34 -10.35 8.19
CA LEU A 19 -42.13 -9.54 8.09
C LEU A 19 -41.09 -10.02 9.12
N PHE A 20 -40.16 -10.89 8.70
CA PHE A 20 -38.88 -11.05 9.39
C PHE A 20 -37.92 -9.99 8.84
N LEU A 21 -37.60 -8.99 9.67
CA LEU A 21 -36.42 -8.15 9.49
C LEU A 21 -35.18 -9.02 9.69
N ALA A 22 -34.74 -9.68 8.62
CA ALA A 22 -33.39 -10.20 8.57
C ALA A 22 -32.44 -9.00 8.43
N LEU A 23 -31.77 -8.64 9.53
CA LEU A 23 -30.49 -7.93 9.41
C LEU A 23 -29.58 -8.84 8.58
N SER A 24 -29.43 -8.54 7.30
CA SER A 24 -28.39 -9.10 6.47
C SER A 24 -27.06 -8.55 6.97
N GLY A 25 -26.48 -9.22 7.97
CA GLY A 25 -25.05 -9.12 8.21
C GLY A 25 -24.34 -9.53 6.94
N PHE A 26 -23.49 -8.65 6.40
CA PHE A 26 -22.55 -9.05 5.37
C PHE A 26 -21.61 -10.08 5.97
N ALA A 27 -21.89 -11.35 5.72
CA ALA A 27 -20.91 -12.40 5.91
C ALA A 27 -19.87 -12.22 4.81
N PHE A 28 -18.74 -11.61 5.14
CA PHE A 28 -17.59 -11.54 4.26
C PHE A 28 -17.07 -12.97 4.04
N GLY A 29 -17.35 -13.52 2.85
CA GLY A 29 -16.80 -14.80 2.45
C GLY A 29 -15.32 -14.64 2.14
N ALA A 30 -14.48 -15.39 2.86
CA ALA A 30 -13.04 -15.42 2.60
C ALA A 30 -12.76 -15.71 1.12
N GLY A 31 -11.94 -14.88 0.48
CA GLY A 31 -11.43 -15.10 -0.87
C GLY A 31 -12.30 -14.60 -2.04
N ARG A 32 -13.39 -13.84 -1.83
CA ARG A 32 -14.09 -13.14 -2.93
C ARG A 32 -13.55 -11.72 -3.10
N MET A 33 -13.41 -11.27 -4.35
CA MET A 33 -13.07 -9.88 -4.66
C MET A 33 -14.09 -8.93 -4.03
N GLN A 34 -13.59 -7.98 -3.24
CA GLN A 34 -14.39 -6.92 -2.65
C GLN A 34 -14.25 -5.64 -3.46
N VAL A 35 -15.36 -4.91 -3.57
CA VAL A 35 -15.41 -3.59 -4.19
C VAL A 35 -15.98 -2.64 -3.14
N ALA A 36 -15.23 -1.61 -2.78
CA ALA A 36 -15.63 -0.58 -1.83
C ALA A 36 -15.50 0.80 -2.49
N PRO A 37 -16.52 1.66 -2.43
CA PRO A 37 -16.37 3.03 -2.89
C PRO A 37 -15.44 3.81 -1.96
N SER A 38 -14.72 4.79 -2.50
CA SER A 38 -13.98 5.73 -1.66
C SER A 38 -14.96 6.57 -0.85
N TYR A 39 -14.70 6.71 0.46
CA TYR A 39 -15.49 7.62 1.30
C TYR A 39 -15.15 9.08 1.02
N GLN A 40 -13.95 9.33 0.51
CA GLN A 40 -13.46 10.64 0.14
C GLN A 40 -12.46 10.53 -1.00
N HIS A 41 -12.47 11.52 -1.89
CA HIS A 41 -11.45 11.70 -2.90
C HIS A 41 -11.27 13.18 -3.26
N ASP A 42 -10.05 13.57 -3.60
CA ASP A 42 -9.73 14.92 -4.07
C ASP A 42 -8.45 14.92 -4.94
N VAL A 43 -7.99 16.12 -5.29
CA VAL A 43 -6.68 16.35 -5.93
C VAL A 43 -5.82 17.18 -5.00
N SER A 44 -4.64 16.69 -4.67
CA SER A 44 -3.68 17.40 -3.81
C SER A 44 -3.04 18.58 -4.54
N ARG A 45 -2.45 19.50 -3.76
CA ARG A 45 -1.38 20.36 -4.27
C ARG A 45 -0.13 19.53 -4.57
N PRO A 46 0.83 20.05 -5.37
CA PRO A 46 2.09 19.35 -5.59
C PRO A 46 2.82 19.03 -4.28
N LEU A 47 3.34 17.81 -4.13
CA LEU A 47 4.01 17.39 -2.91
C LEU A 47 5.23 18.25 -2.57
N ARG A 48 5.96 18.73 -3.57
CA ARG A 48 7.05 19.71 -3.40
C ARG A 48 6.62 20.99 -2.66
N GLU A 49 5.34 21.35 -2.68
CA GLU A 49 4.78 22.50 -1.95
C GLU A 49 4.26 22.12 -0.57
N LEU A 50 3.80 20.87 -0.38
CA LEU A 50 3.23 20.37 0.87
C LEU A 50 4.31 19.93 1.88
N ALA A 51 5.39 19.32 1.38
CA ALA A 51 6.46 18.75 2.19
C ALA A 51 7.24 19.74 3.07
N ALA A 52 7.13 21.04 2.81
CA ALA A 52 7.89 22.07 3.54
C ALA A 52 7.36 22.36 4.96
N GLY A 53 6.23 21.77 5.39
CA GLY A 53 5.50 22.24 6.57
C GLY A 53 5.11 21.22 7.64
N ASP A 54 5.11 19.92 7.36
CA ASP A 54 4.46 18.96 8.28
C ASP A 54 5.44 18.45 9.35
N ARG A 55 5.22 18.92 10.58
CA ARG A 55 5.91 18.42 11.78
C ARG A 55 5.47 16.99 12.05
N PHE A 56 6.44 16.10 12.13
CA PHE A 56 6.25 14.68 12.37
C PHE A 56 5.58 14.42 13.73
N PRO A 57 4.38 13.81 13.79
CA PRO A 57 3.89 13.31 15.05
C PRO A 57 4.83 12.20 15.51
N GLN A 58 5.51 12.42 16.64
CA GLN A 58 6.31 11.38 17.29
C GLN A 58 5.37 10.25 17.71
N ARG A 59 5.50 9.09 17.06
CA ARG A 59 4.69 7.92 17.38
C ARG A 59 5.41 7.06 18.42
N GLN A 60 4.64 6.44 19.32
CA GLN A 60 5.19 5.52 20.31
C GLN A 60 5.90 4.37 19.60
N GLU A 61 7.13 4.09 20.04
CA GLU A 61 7.94 2.98 19.56
C GLU A 61 7.16 1.67 19.69
N ARG A 62 7.14 0.88 18.63
CA ARG A 62 6.64 -0.50 18.65
C ARG A 62 7.76 -1.40 18.18
N GLU A 63 8.30 -2.20 19.09
CA GLU A 63 9.22 -3.27 18.74
C GLU A 63 8.45 -4.34 17.95
N ALA A 64 9.03 -4.79 16.84
CA ALA A 64 8.53 -5.98 16.16
C ALA A 64 8.64 -7.19 17.09
N ALA A 65 7.71 -8.14 16.97
CA ALA A 65 7.92 -9.44 17.58
C ALA A 65 9.23 -10.05 17.03
N GLU A 66 10.06 -10.66 17.89
CA GLU A 66 11.21 -11.41 17.41
C GLU A 66 10.73 -12.41 16.36
N ASN A 67 11.37 -12.40 15.19
CA ASN A 67 11.12 -13.42 14.16
C ASN A 67 11.19 -14.80 14.83
N PRO A 68 10.21 -15.70 14.56
CA PRO A 68 10.24 -17.04 15.11
C PRO A 68 11.62 -17.65 14.86
N LYS A 69 12.30 -18.06 15.93
CA LYS A 69 13.57 -18.76 15.80
C LYS A 69 13.28 -20.09 15.11
N ILE A 70 13.58 -20.15 13.81
CA ILE A 70 13.51 -21.40 13.07
C ILE A 70 14.47 -22.35 13.79
N PRO A 71 14.02 -23.54 14.24
CA PRO A 71 14.92 -24.52 14.82
C PRO A 71 16.04 -24.79 13.82
N ASN A 72 17.28 -24.45 14.18
CA ASN A 72 18.45 -24.69 13.36
C ASN A 72 18.81 -26.19 13.41
N ALA A 73 17.95 -27.02 12.81
CA ALA A 73 18.24 -28.40 12.46
C ALA A 73 18.61 -28.51 10.98
N HIS A 74 19.30 -27.49 10.45
CA HIS A 74 19.86 -27.59 9.11
C HIS A 74 21.09 -28.51 9.17
N ILE A 75 21.16 -29.45 8.22
CA ILE A 75 22.38 -30.18 7.93
C ILE A 75 22.98 -29.49 6.73
N ASP A 76 24.14 -28.87 6.90
CA ASP A 76 24.89 -28.31 5.77
C ASP A 76 25.16 -29.42 4.76
N SER A 77 24.60 -29.27 3.57
CA SER A 77 24.87 -30.12 2.41
C SER A 77 25.38 -29.22 1.29
N PRO A 78 26.32 -29.69 0.45
CA PRO A 78 26.63 -29.00 -0.78
C PRO A 78 25.34 -28.79 -1.57
N ASP A 79 25.05 -27.54 -1.92
CA ASP A 79 23.93 -27.22 -2.82
C ASP A 79 24.20 -27.87 -4.18
N PRO A 80 23.38 -28.85 -4.62
CA PRO A 80 23.59 -29.58 -5.86
C PRO A 80 23.36 -28.69 -7.11
N VAL A 81 22.78 -27.50 -6.94
CA VAL A 81 22.47 -26.53 -7.99
C VAL A 81 23.52 -25.40 -8.06
N VAL A 82 24.38 -25.26 -7.04
CA VAL A 82 25.47 -24.29 -7.09
C VAL A 82 26.49 -24.73 -8.14
N ASP A 83 26.52 -23.98 -9.24
CA ASP A 83 27.52 -24.12 -10.30
C ASP A 83 28.90 -23.68 -9.76
N ARG A 84 29.69 -24.64 -9.27
CA ARG A 84 31.06 -24.44 -8.75
C ARG A 84 32.12 -24.36 -9.86
N GLY A 85 31.81 -23.71 -10.97
CA GLY A 85 32.80 -23.34 -11.98
C GLY A 85 32.77 -24.17 -13.25
N SER A 86 31.59 -24.44 -13.80
CA SER A 86 31.48 -24.90 -15.18
C SER A 86 32.11 -23.88 -16.14
N PHE A 87 32.73 -24.34 -17.23
CA PHE A 87 33.18 -23.49 -18.35
C PHE A 87 32.04 -22.62 -18.90
N LEU A 88 30.78 -23.02 -18.70
CA LEU A 88 29.59 -22.25 -19.08
C LEU A 88 29.43 -20.97 -18.26
N ARG A 89 29.97 -20.85 -17.05
CA ARG A 89 29.98 -19.58 -16.29
C ARG A 89 30.84 -18.51 -16.96
N MET A 90 31.88 -18.92 -17.70
CA MET A 90 32.73 -18.02 -18.50
C MET A 90 32.02 -17.59 -19.81
N LEU A 91 30.98 -18.31 -20.21
CA LEU A 91 30.11 -18.01 -21.36
C LEU A 91 28.75 -17.40 -20.94
N ALA A 92 28.41 -17.46 -19.65
CA ALA A 92 27.18 -16.91 -19.12
C ALA A 92 27.27 -15.39 -19.17
N PRO A 93 26.23 -14.69 -19.65
CA PRO A 93 26.21 -13.24 -19.56
C PRO A 93 26.32 -12.86 -18.08
N SER A 94 27.43 -12.21 -17.74
CA SER A 94 27.62 -11.61 -16.42
C SER A 94 26.43 -10.70 -16.15
N ILE A 95 25.73 -10.92 -15.03
CA ILE A 95 24.78 -9.92 -14.53
C ILE A 95 25.57 -8.61 -14.44
N PRO A 96 25.14 -7.53 -15.11
CA PRO A 96 25.87 -6.28 -15.08
C PRO A 96 25.95 -5.78 -13.64
N GLU A 97 27.08 -5.17 -13.29
CA GLU A 97 27.19 -4.43 -12.03
C GLU A 97 26.11 -3.35 -11.95
N PRO A 98 25.64 -2.98 -10.74
CA PRO A 98 24.71 -1.87 -10.58
C PRO A 98 25.24 -0.62 -11.28
N LEU A 99 24.43 -0.02 -12.15
CA LEU A 99 24.79 1.21 -12.88
C LEU A 99 24.99 2.40 -11.94
N LEU A 100 24.29 2.39 -10.82
CA LEU A 100 24.29 3.44 -9.81
C LEU A 100 23.99 2.82 -8.45
N ASN A 101 24.64 3.33 -7.41
CA ASN A 101 24.40 2.93 -6.02
C ASN A 101 24.46 4.19 -5.14
N PHE A 102 23.49 4.34 -4.25
CA PHE A 102 23.38 5.49 -3.35
C PHE A 102 22.61 5.08 -2.09
N ASP A 103 22.85 5.81 -1.00
CA ASP A 103 22.15 5.59 0.26
C ASP A 103 20.68 6.01 0.17
N GLY A 104 19.80 5.15 0.65
CA GLY A 104 18.36 5.42 0.76
C GLY A 104 17.97 6.12 2.07
N ILE A 105 16.72 5.98 2.46
CA ILE A 105 16.20 6.47 3.75
C ILE A 105 16.93 5.75 4.89
N ALA A 106 17.76 6.48 5.65
CA ALA A 106 18.50 5.95 6.79
C ALA A 106 17.58 5.69 7.99
N PHE A 107 17.87 4.68 8.82
CA PHE A 107 17.19 4.47 10.11
C PHE A 107 17.47 5.64 11.07
N PRO A 108 16.47 6.17 11.80
CA PRO A 108 15.09 5.67 11.96
C PRO A 108 14.08 6.22 10.94
N GLY A 109 14.54 6.82 9.84
CA GLY A 109 13.69 7.46 8.86
C GLY A 109 13.10 8.74 9.43
N VAL A 110 11.77 8.84 9.39
CA VAL A 110 11.02 10.01 9.85
C VAL A 110 10.15 9.63 11.05
N GLY A 111 10.39 10.27 12.20
CA GLY A 111 9.39 10.36 13.27
C GLY A 111 9.18 9.14 14.18
N CYS A 112 9.72 7.95 13.88
CA CYS A 112 9.67 6.80 14.78
C CYS A 112 10.78 5.76 14.56
N ASN A 113 11.11 4.98 15.59
CA ASN A 113 11.92 3.76 15.49
C ASN A 113 11.04 2.54 15.11
N CYS A 114 10.05 2.70 14.23
CA CYS A 114 9.08 1.65 13.93
C CYS A 114 9.78 0.43 13.30
N ALA A 115 9.47 -0.75 13.83
CA ALA A 115 9.96 -2.01 13.31
C ALA A 115 8.78 -2.96 13.01
N PRO A 116 8.83 -3.70 11.89
CA PRO A 116 9.81 -3.60 10.80
C PRO A 116 9.69 -2.24 10.04
N PRO A 117 10.72 -1.84 9.26
CA PRO A 117 10.65 -0.61 8.47
C PRO A 117 9.75 -0.71 7.23
N ASP A 118 9.39 -1.93 6.81
CA ASP A 118 8.58 -2.23 5.61
C ASP A 118 9.02 -1.48 4.37
N THR A 119 10.32 -1.56 4.09
CA THR A 119 10.94 -0.85 2.98
C THR A 119 10.34 -1.29 1.65
N ASN A 120 9.83 -0.33 0.88
CA ASN A 120 9.31 -0.50 -0.46
C ASN A 120 9.95 0.51 -1.41
N GLY A 121 9.93 0.25 -2.72
CA GLY A 121 10.47 1.19 -3.70
C GLY A 121 10.14 0.83 -5.14
N ALA A 122 10.01 1.87 -5.97
CA ALA A 122 9.76 1.70 -7.40
C ALA A 122 10.60 2.69 -8.23
N VAL A 123 11.02 2.22 -9.40
CA VAL A 123 11.81 2.99 -10.37
C VAL A 123 10.91 3.43 -11.51
N GLY A 124 10.77 4.74 -11.70
CA GLY A 124 10.05 5.35 -12.80
C GLY A 124 10.95 5.68 -13.99
N LEU A 125 10.49 6.57 -14.86
CA LEU A 125 11.28 7.01 -16.02
C LEU A 125 12.49 7.85 -15.59
N THR A 126 12.29 8.81 -14.69
CA THR A 126 13.32 9.79 -14.26
C THR A 126 13.60 9.78 -12.76
N GLN A 127 12.76 9.11 -11.97
CA GLN A 127 12.83 9.13 -10.50
C GLN A 127 12.84 7.71 -9.93
N TYR A 128 13.43 7.57 -8.75
CA TYR A 128 13.24 6.42 -7.86
C TYR A 128 12.52 6.90 -6.61
N VAL A 129 11.45 6.22 -6.19
CA VAL A 129 10.73 6.51 -4.96
C VAL A 129 10.95 5.37 -3.99
N GLN A 130 11.44 5.68 -2.80
CA GLN A 130 11.55 4.75 -1.69
C GLN A 130 10.55 5.12 -0.60
N MET A 131 9.99 4.11 0.05
CA MET A 131 9.14 4.26 1.23
C MET A 131 9.58 3.31 2.35
N VAL A 132 9.31 3.71 3.59
CA VAL A 132 9.37 2.94 4.84
C VAL A 132 8.19 3.38 5.70
N ASN A 133 7.80 2.64 6.73
CA ASN A 133 6.54 2.82 7.49
C ASN A 133 6.13 4.25 7.89
N GLU A 134 7.06 5.19 8.03
CA GLU A 134 6.71 6.58 8.32
C GLU A 134 7.38 7.58 7.38
N ALA A 135 8.05 7.13 6.31
CA ALA A 135 8.76 8.04 5.41
C ALA A 135 8.69 7.62 3.95
N TYR A 136 8.72 8.60 3.05
CA TYR A 136 9.06 8.42 1.66
C TYR A 136 10.11 9.44 1.22
N GLN A 137 10.86 9.08 0.19
CA GLN A 137 11.87 9.94 -0.42
C GLN A 137 11.91 9.71 -1.92
N VAL A 138 12.05 10.80 -2.68
CA VAL A 138 12.15 10.79 -4.14
C VAL A 138 13.58 11.14 -4.53
N PHE A 139 14.19 10.28 -5.32
CA PHE A 139 15.55 10.42 -5.82
C PHE A 139 15.56 10.59 -7.34
N ASP A 140 16.53 11.34 -7.83
CA ASP A 140 16.84 11.43 -9.25
C ASP A 140 17.46 10.11 -9.71
N LYS A 141 16.84 9.46 -10.71
CA LYS A 141 17.25 8.13 -11.16
C LYS A 141 18.63 8.13 -11.83
N THR A 142 19.06 9.26 -12.37
CA THR A 142 20.34 9.37 -13.09
C THR A 142 21.50 9.60 -12.14
N THR A 143 21.28 10.40 -11.10
CA THR A 143 22.35 10.86 -10.19
C THR A 143 22.28 10.22 -8.81
N GLY A 144 21.12 9.70 -8.40
CA GLY A 144 20.87 9.20 -7.04
C GLY A 144 20.65 10.32 -6.02
N ALA A 145 20.60 11.58 -6.46
CA ALA A 145 20.40 12.72 -5.56
C ALA A 145 18.96 12.76 -5.04
N SER A 146 18.78 13.03 -3.74
CA SER A 146 17.46 13.33 -3.18
C SER A 146 16.88 14.59 -3.82
N ILE A 147 15.67 14.49 -4.38
CA ILE A 147 14.93 15.62 -4.95
C ILE A 147 13.80 16.04 -4.00
N LEU A 148 13.26 15.12 -3.20
CA LEU A 148 12.22 15.40 -2.22
C LEU A 148 12.32 14.44 -1.03
N GLY A 149 12.23 14.97 0.18
CA GLY A 149 12.19 14.20 1.42
C GLY A 149 13.56 13.93 2.05
N PRO A 150 13.63 13.03 3.04
CA PRO A 150 12.54 12.15 3.47
C PRO A 150 11.39 12.91 4.15
N ASN A 151 10.15 12.59 3.77
CA ASN A 151 8.91 13.19 4.30
C ASN A 151 8.02 12.12 4.88
N SER A 152 7.14 12.48 5.82
CA SER A 152 6.13 11.53 6.32
C SER A 152 5.17 11.10 5.21
N ILE A 153 4.83 9.82 5.15
CA ILE A 153 3.84 9.31 4.19
C ILE A 153 2.50 10.03 4.35
N VAL A 154 2.10 10.33 5.59
CA VAL A 154 0.86 11.09 5.90
C VAL A 154 0.82 12.46 5.21
N SER A 155 1.97 13.09 4.90
CA SER A 155 2.00 14.37 4.20
C SER A 155 1.38 14.32 2.79
N LEU A 156 1.30 13.14 2.15
CA LEU A 156 0.54 12.94 0.91
C LEU A 156 -0.94 13.34 1.10
N TRP A 157 -1.51 13.13 2.28
CA TRP A 157 -2.90 13.44 2.62
C TRP A 157 -3.06 14.74 3.42
N SER A 158 -2.07 15.63 3.39
CA SER A 158 -2.21 16.96 4.00
C SER A 158 -3.40 17.72 3.40
N GLY A 159 -4.31 18.20 4.26
CA GLY A 159 -5.57 18.85 3.87
C GLY A 159 -6.68 17.92 3.37
N PHE A 160 -6.51 16.59 3.42
CA PHE A 160 -7.55 15.62 3.06
C PHE A 160 -8.62 15.46 4.15
N GLY A 161 -8.23 15.42 5.43
CA GLY A 161 -9.13 15.06 6.54
C GLY A 161 -9.30 13.54 6.72
N GLY A 162 -10.13 13.15 7.69
CA GLY A 162 -10.41 11.73 7.97
C GLY A 162 -9.20 10.90 8.43
N ALA A 163 -9.29 9.59 8.26
CA ALA A 163 -8.26 8.63 8.68
C ALA A 163 -6.94 8.85 7.94
N CYS A 164 -6.98 9.07 6.62
CA CYS A 164 -5.77 9.19 5.82
C CYS A 164 -4.88 10.40 6.16
N GLN A 165 -5.48 11.50 6.61
CA GLN A 165 -4.70 12.66 7.09
C GLN A 165 -4.23 12.48 8.54
N ASN A 166 -5.03 11.88 9.42
CA ASN A 166 -4.80 11.97 10.87
C ASN A 166 -4.27 10.68 11.49
N GLY A 167 -4.38 9.54 10.81
CA GLY A 167 -4.12 8.23 11.38
C GLY A 167 -3.49 7.23 10.41
N GLY A 168 -2.76 7.69 9.39
CA GLY A 168 -1.90 6.82 8.58
C GLY A 168 -0.89 6.09 9.48
N GLY A 169 -0.63 4.81 9.21
CA GLY A 169 0.15 3.97 10.13
C GLY A 169 1.41 3.33 9.55
N GLY A 170 1.62 3.42 8.24
CA GLY A 170 2.64 2.67 7.51
C GLY A 170 2.06 1.62 6.56
N ASP A 171 2.72 0.46 6.49
CA ASP A 171 2.56 -0.58 5.47
C ASP A 171 2.58 -0.02 4.04
N PRO A 172 3.65 0.73 3.68
CA PRO A 172 3.64 1.48 2.44
C PRO A 172 3.82 0.56 1.23
N VAL A 173 3.08 0.88 0.18
CA VAL A 173 3.33 0.34 -1.16
C VAL A 173 3.53 1.50 -2.12
N VAL A 174 4.59 1.44 -2.93
CA VAL A 174 4.80 2.32 -4.07
C VAL A 174 5.00 1.52 -5.33
N LEU A 175 4.26 1.86 -6.38
CA LEU A 175 4.40 1.33 -7.72
C LEU A 175 4.52 2.49 -8.70
N TYR A 176 5.23 2.23 -9.80
CA TYR A 176 5.20 3.09 -10.98
C TYR A 176 4.39 2.39 -12.08
N ASP A 177 3.25 2.97 -12.43
CA ASP A 177 2.39 2.53 -13.52
C ASP A 177 3.00 2.98 -14.85
N GLN A 178 3.75 2.07 -15.46
CA GLN A 178 4.43 2.29 -16.74
C GLN A 178 3.46 2.44 -17.92
N LEU A 179 2.21 1.95 -17.79
CA LEU A 179 1.21 2.05 -18.86
C LEU A 179 0.60 3.45 -18.94
N ALA A 180 0.59 4.18 -17.82
CA ALA A 180 -0.05 5.49 -17.70
C ALA A 180 0.89 6.62 -17.24
N ASP A 181 2.19 6.36 -17.12
CA ASP A 181 3.21 7.33 -16.68
C ASP A 181 2.81 8.04 -15.36
N ARG A 182 2.64 7.26 -14.30
CA ARG A 182 2.21 7.78 -12.98
C ARG A 182 2.64 6.87 -11.83
N TRP A 183 2.70 7.45 -10.65
CA TRP A 183 3.02 6.80 -9.38
C TRP A 183 1.73 6.41 -8.66
N VAL A 184 1.73 5.24 -8.04
CA VAL A 184 0.65 4.75 -7.17
C VAL A 184 1.26 4.48 -5.82
N ILE A 185 0.75 5.14 -4.80
CA ILE A 185 1.22 5.03 -3.42
C ILE A 185 0.05 4.64 -2.54
N SER A 186 0.28 3.73 -1.60
CA SER A 186 -0.69 3.44 -0.55
C SER A 186 -0.04 3.33 0.83
N GLN A 187 -0.89 3.47 1.85
CA GLN A 187 -0.60 3.16 3.24
C GLN A 187 -1.91 2.78 3.93
N PHE A 188 -1.83 1.96 4.97
CA PHE A 188 -2.98 1.75 5.83
C PHE A 188 -3.18 2.91 6.81
N ALA A 189 -4.38 3.01 7.35
CA ALA A 189 -4.74 4.01 8.33
C ALA A 189 -5.79 3.51 9.31
N SER A 190 -5.95 4.26 10.39
CA SER A 190 -7.07 4.17 11.31
C SER A 190 -7.67 5.56 11.56
N ALA A 191 -8.88 5.61 12.11
CA ALA A 191 -9.59 6.86 12.32
C ALA A 191 -8.85 7.84 13.25
N ASP A 192 -8.07 7.33 14.20
CA ASP A 192 -7.41 8.10 15.27
C ASP A 192 -5.89 7.81 15.41
N GLY A 193 -5.31 7.05 14.47
CA GLY A 193 -3.92 6.59 14.54
C GLY A 193 -3.71 5.40 15.49
N GLY A 194 -4.78 4.87 16.10
CA GLY A 194 -4.80 3.66 16.90
C GLY A 194 -4.92 2.37 16.08
N ALA A 195 -5.14 1.24 16.76
CA ALA A 195 -5.46 -0.04 16.13
C ALA A 195 -6.95 -0.38 16.37
N PRO A 196 -7.59 -1.18 15.49
CA PRO A 196 -7.05 -1.77 14.27
C PRO A 196 -6.89 -0.77 13.11
N MET A 197 -6.00 -1.07 12.17
CA MET A 197 -5.96 -0.37 10.88
C MET A 197 -7.12 -0.88 10.03
N THR A 198 -8.08 0.00 9.75
CA THR A 198 -9.36 -0.31 9.11
C THR A 198 -9.51 0.33 7.74
N ASP A 199 -8.60 1.23 7.40
CA ASP A 199 -8.70 2.10 6.24
C ASP A 199 -7.47 1.93 5.36
N GLU A 200 -7.66 2.03 4.05
CA GLU A 200 -6.58 2.09 3.08
C GLU A 200 -6.61 3.45 2.38
N CYS A 201 -5.45 4.07 2.31
CA CYS A 201 -5.26 5.38 1.70
C CYS A 201 -4.48 5.20 0.41
N VAL A 202 -5.07 5.58 -0.72
CA VAL A 202 -4.44 5.43 -2.04
C VAL A 202 -4.24 6.80 -2.69
N ALA A 203 -3.06 7.05 -3.23
CA ALA A 203 -2.69 8.26 -3.95
C ALA A 203 -2.09 7.91 -5.31
N VAL A 204 -2.65 8.48 -6.38
CA VAL A 204 -2.20 8.27 -7.77
C VAL A 204 -1.73 9.60 -8.33
N SER A 205 -0.46 9.72 -8.75
CA SER A 205 0.06 10.98 -9.26
C SER A 205 -0.66 11.39 -10.55
N THR A 206 -0.75 12.69 -10.79
CA THR A 206 -1.37 13.25 -12.00
C THR A 206 -0.46 13.18 -13.23
N SER A 207 0.83 12.89 -13.03
CA SER A 207 1.86 12.77 -14.07
C SER A 207 3.00 11.83 -13.63
N GLY A 208 3.99 11.62 -14.50
CA GLY A 208 5.20 10.85 -14.19
C GLY A 208 6.13 11.47 -13.14
N ASP A 209 5.84 12.67 -12.65
CA ASP A 209 6.62 13.34 -11.61
C ASP A 209 6.04 13.04 -10.22
N ALA A 210 6.76 12.22 -9.44
CA ALA A 210 6.41 11.83 -8.08
C ALA A 210 6.31 13.02 -7.10
N THR A 211 6.89 14.17 -7.45
CA THR A 211 6.86 15.38 -6.62
C THR A 211 5.70 16.32 -6.97
N GLY A 212 4.88 15.92 -7.96
CA GLY A 212 3.67 16.61 -8.44
C GLY A 212 2.44 16.42 -7.55
N SER A 213 1.26 16.70 -8.12
CA SER A 213 -0.04 16.51 -7.44
C SER A 213 -0.56 15.09 -7.62
N TYR A 214 -1.47 14.68 -6.73
CA TYR A 214 -2.03 13.33 -6.68
C TYR A 214 -3.55 13.37 -6.61
N TYR A 215 -4.20 12.43 -7.30
CA TYR A 215 -5.57 12.01 -7.00
C TYR A 215 -5.53 11.15 -5.75
N ARG A 216 -6.19 11.58 -4.68
CA ARG A 216 -6.17 10.90 -3.37
C ARG A 216 -7.51 10.28 -3.09
N TYR A 217 -7.48 9.11 -2.44
CA TYR A 217 -8.64 8.32 -2.09
C TYR A 217 -8.47 7.78 -0.67
N GLY A 218 -9.59 7.68 0.06
CA GLY A 218 -9.68 6.94 1.32
C GLY A 218 -10.75 5.88 1.22
N PHE A 219 -10.44 4.66 1.65
CA PHE A 219 -11.33 3.51 1.66
C PHE A 219 -11.46 2.96 3.07
N HIS A 220 -12.68 2.71 3.53
CA HIS A 220 -12.94 2.03 4.80
C HIS A 220 -13.24 0.56 4.50
N LEU A 221 -12.37 -0.35 4.95
CA LEU A 221 -12.40 -1.77 4.59
C LEU A 221 -13.24 -2.61 5.55
N GLY A 222 -13.60 -2.06 6.72
CA GLY A 222 -14.46 -2.72 7.71
C GLY A 222 -13.92 -2.58 9.13
N SER A 223 -14.27 -3.52 10.02
CA SER A 223 -13.90 -3.48 11.44
C SER A 223 -12.73 -4.37 11.84
N ASN A 224 -12.18 -5.11 10.89
CA ASN A 224 -11.04 -6.01 11.09
C ASN A 224 -9.72 -5.24 10.97
N PHE A 225 -8.63 -5.88 11.38
CA PHE A 225 -7.30 -5.35 11.10
C PHE A 225 -6.85 -5.84 9.72
N TYR A 226 -6.62 -4.90 8.80
CA TYR A 226 -6.09 -5.16 7.48
C TYR A 226 -4.61 -4.78 7.45
N ASP A 227 -3.77 -5.72 7.03
CA ASP A 227 -2.32 -5.66 7.17
C ASP A 227 -1.64 -6.18 5.90
N TYR A 228 -0.43 -5.70 5.63
CA TYR A 228 0.45 -6.18 4.58
C TYR A 228 -0.15 -6.07 3.15
N PRO A 229 -0.61 -4.87 2.73
CA PRO A 229 -1.13 -4.66 1.39
C PRO A 229 -0.10 -4.98 0.31
N HIS A 230 -0.57 -5.61 -0.76
CA HIS A 230 0.17 -5.80 -1.99
C HIS A 230 -0.69 -5.30 -3.15
N LEU A 231 -0.14 -4.38 -3.93
CA LEU A 231 -0.80 -3.82 -5.11
C LEU A 231 -0.20 -4.39 -6.40
N SER A 232 -1.01 -4.42 -7.43
CA SER A 232 -0.59 -4.73 -8.79
C SER A 232 -1.25 -3.78 -9.79
N VAL A 233 -0.53 -3.49 -10.88
CA VAL A 233 -1.00 -2.66 -11.98
C VAL A 233 -1.50 -3.57 -13.09
N TRP A 234 -2.73 -3.32 -13.56
CA TRP A 234 -3.31 -3.98 -14.73
C TRP A 234 -3.92 -2.93 -15.68
N PRO A 235 -4.16 -3.26 -16.96
CA PRO A 235 -4.71 -2.30 -17.92
C PRO A 235 -6.11 -1.76 -17.58
N ASP A 236 -6.87 -2.41 -16.70
CA ASP A 236 -8.23 -2.02 -16.34
C ASP A 236 -8.37 -1.45 -14.91
N ALA A 237 -7.50 -1.86 -13.98
CA ALA A 237 -7.58 -1.48 -12.57
C ALA A 237 -6.24 -1.67 -11.84
N TYR A 238 -6.19 -1.12 -10.63
CA TYR A 238 -5.23 -1.54 -9.60
C TYR A 238 -5.88 -2.59 -8.72
N TYR A 239 -5.24 -3.73 -8.57
CA TYR A 239 -5.74 -4.79 -7.68
C TYR A 239 -4.90 -4.81 -6.42
N MET A 240 -5.57 -4.92 -5.27
CA MET A 240 -4.92 -4.98 -3.96
C MET A 240 -5.30 -6.27 -3.25
N SER A 241 -4.38 -6.85 -2.48
CA SER A 241 -4.69 -7.90 -1.52
C SER A 241 -4.06 -7.61 -0.17
N MET A 242 -4.75 -7.96 0.91
CA MET A 242 -4.27 -7.77 2.28
C MET A 242 -4.48 -9.04 3.11
N ASN A 243 -3.69 -9.19 4.17
CA ASN A 243 -3.97 -10.12 5.24
C ASN A 243 -5.04 -9.53 6.15
N VAL A 244 -6.06 -10.32 6.49
CA VAL A 244 -7.11 -9.90 7.42
C VAL A 244 -6.94 -10.61 8.75
N PHE A 245 -6.92 -9.84 9.82
CA PHE A 245 -6.95 -10.32 11.19
C PHE A 245 -8.23 -9.86 11.88
N ASN A 246 -8.63 -10.51 12.96
CA ASN A 246 -9.68 -9.96 13.81
C ASN A 246 -9.28 -8.57 14.34
N ALA A 247 -10.25 -7.78 14.80
CA ALA A 247 -10.00 -6.41 15.28
C ALA A 247 -8.91 -6.30 16.37
N ALA A 248 -8.68 -7.38 17.14
CA ALA A 248 -7.65 -7.45 18.18
C ALA A 248 -6.25 -7.81 17.64
N GLY A 249 -6.11 -8.16 16.36
CA GLY A 249 -4.85 -8.62 15.76
C GLY A 249 -4.37 -9.99 16.26
N THR A 250 -5.23 -10.77 16.93
CA THR A 250 -4.88 -12.03 17.58
C THR A 250 -5.18 -13.28 16.76
N ALA A 251 -5.94 -13.15 15.67
CA ALA A 251 -6.29 -14.28 14.82
C ALA A 251 -6.30 -13.89 13.34
N TYR A 252 -5.57 -14.66 12.51
CA TYR A 252 -5.61 -14.55 11.06
C TYR A 252 -6.93 -15.11 10.52
N LEU A 253 -7.63 -14.32 9.71
CA LEU A 253 -8.93 -14.65 9.12
C LEU A 253 -8.83 -15.03 7.64
N GLY A 254 -7.68 -14.80 7.01
CA GLY A 254 -7.41 -15.13 5.61
C GLY A 254 -6.98 -13.93 4.78
N PRO A 255 -6.61 -14.15 3.51
CA PRO A 255 -6.32 -13.08 2.58
C PRO A 255 -7.62 -12.51 1.98
N GLN A 256 -7.61 -11.20 1.70
CA GLN A 256 -8.75 -10.51 1.09
C GLN A 256 -8.31 -9.70 -0.13
N PRO A 257 -8.79 -10.04 -1.34
CA PRO A 257 -8.57 -9.24 -2.54
C PRO A 257 -9.59 -8.09 -2.67
N PHE A 258 -9.14 -6.96 -3.21
CA PHE A 258 -9.90 -5.75 -3.52
C PHE A 258 -9.62 -5.30 -4.97
N ALA A 259 -10.61 -4.67 -5.59
CA ALA A 259 -10.53 -4.06 -6.92
C ALA A 259 -11.36 -2.76 -6.98
#